data_AF-A0A9D6YVZ1-F1
#
_entry.id   AF-A0A9D6YVZ1-F1
#
_cell.length_a   1.000
_cell.length_b   1.000
_cell.length_c   1.000
_cell.angle_alpha   90.00
_cell.angle_beta   90.00
_cell.angle_gamma   90.00
#
_symmetry.space_group_name_H-M   'P 1'
#
loop_
_entity.id
_entity.type
_entity.pdbx_description
1 polymer ?
#
loop_
_entity_poly.entity_id
_entity_poly.type
_entity_poly.pdbx_seq_one_letter_code
_entity_poly.pdbx_strand_id
1 'polypeptide(L)'
;MAWKCPECDSLNNNSIITCTCGYERGVTTASPLPRTPQTAKVEDTLNCSKSGGTMKILGGIKSKDEEVPQVRPWVRFWARWIDNNLCGINIILTLTIYVPWAVGHYLNMVSSIPTVISGMLVLFVWIFFETFLLSTWGTTPGKWLLGITLRDSEGKRPTFSKAFNRSLSVWWRGLGIGFPLISLFTLINAHGELTNKGITSWDREGGFVISHKKIGYLRFILTILLFIVFVLLTIFGLQSEIKSKF
;
A
#
# COMPACT_ATOMS: atom_id res chain seq x y z
N MET A 1 48.33 18.17 3.48
CA MET A 1 48.20 18.09 2.00
C MET A 1 46.79 18.54 1.64
N ALA A 2 46.65 19.52 0.74
CA ALA A 2 45.37 20.03 0.27
C ALA A 2 45.22 19.69 -1.22
N TRP A 3 44.00 19.70 -1.74
CA TRP A 3 43.72 19.47 -3.16
C TRP A 3 42.91 20.63 -3.74
N LYS A 4 43.16 20.93 -5.01
CA LYS A 4 42.48 21.99 -5.75
C LYS A 4 41.31 21.39 -6.53
N CYS A 5 40.13 21.99 -6.42
CA CYS A 5 38.95 21.55 -7.16
C CYS A 5 39.08 21.90 -8.65
N PRO A 6 38.83 20.97 -9.60
CA PRO A 6 38.93 21.26 -11.03
C PRO A 6 37.81 22.13 -11.58
N GLU A 7 36.69 22.26 -10.85
CA GLU A 7 35.48 22.95 -11.35
C GLU A 7 35.40 24.41 -10.88
N CYS A 8 35.90 24.72 -9.68
CA CYS A 8 35.86 26.08 -9.11
C CYS A 8 37.21 26.58 -8.56
N ASP A 9 38.29 25.83 -8.76
CA ASP A 9 39.66 26.19 -8.35
C ASP A 9 39.88 26.44 -6.85
N SER A 10 38.89 26.12 -6.00
CA SER A 10 39.02 26.27 -4.55
C SER A 10 39.97 25.22 -3.94
N LEU A 11 40.71 25.62 -2.90
CA LEU A 11 41.61 24.76 -2.14
C LEU A 11 40.84 24.07 -1.00
N ASN A 12 40.80 22.74 -1.01
CA ASN A 12 40.12 21.93 -0.02
C ASN A 12 41.11 21.06 0.78
N ASN A 13 40.79 20.79 2.05
CA ASN A 13 41.56 19.87 2.87
C ASN A 13 41.39 18.42 2.37
N ASN A 14 42.41 17.57 2.52
CA ASN A 14 42.36 16.15 2.11
C ASN A 14 41.33 15.31 2.89
N SER A 15 40.84 15.78 4.05
CA SER A 15 39.75 15.14 4.78
C SER A 15 38.37 15.34 4.15
N ILE A 16 38.23 16.28 3.20
CA ILE A 16 36.97 16.63 2.55
C ILE A 16 36.95 16.04 1.14
N ILE A 17 35.90 15.27 0.85
CA ILE A 17 35.68 14.62 -0.45
C ILE A 17 34.85 15.53 -1.38
N THR A 18 33.90 16.27 -0.82
CA THR A 18 32.96 17.12 -1.57
C THR A 18 33.35 18.60 -1.45
N CYS A 19 33.58 19.26 -2.57
CA CYS A 19 33.82 20.70 -2.63
C CYS A 19 32.52 21.49 -2.41
N THR A 20 32.63 22.74 -1.97
CA THR A 20 31.50 23.67 -1.82
C THR A 20 30.73 23.93 -3.12
N CYS A 21 31.35 23.75 -4.30
CA CYS A 21 30.67 23.84 -5.59
C CYS A 21 29.85 22.58 -5.94
N GLY A 22 29.97 21.50 -5.15
CA GLY A 22 29.29 20.23 -5.39
C GLY A 22 30.14 19.13 -6.06
N TYR A 23 31.40 19.43 -6.44
CA TYR A 23 32.33 18.45 -7.01
C TYR A 23 32.81 17.42 -5.96
N GLU A 24 32.67 16.12 -6.26
CA GLU A 24 33.15 15.02 -5.39
C GLU A 24 34.42 14.36 -5.93
N ARG A 25 35.49 14.39 -5.13
CA ARG A 25 36.79 13.83 -5.48
C ARG A 25 36.77 12.31 -5.42
N GLY A 26 36.95 11.64 -6.56
CA GLY A 26 37.11 10.18 -6.63
C GLY A 26 35.87 9.39 -7.02
N VAL A 27 34.77 10.07 -7.38
CA VAL A 27 33.59 9.42 -7.96
C VAL A 27 33.71 9.41 -9.48
N THR A 28 34.11 8.29 -10.06
CA THR A 28 34.03 8.05 -11.51
C THR A 28 32.57 8.03 -11.93
N THR A 29 32.22 8.96 -12.82
CA THR A 29 30.89 9.37 -13.25
C THR A 29 30.05 8.24 -13.85
N ALA A 30 28.83 8.05 -13.35
CA ALA A 30 27.69 7.66 -14.17
C ALA A 30 26.43 8.44 -13.72
N SER A 31 26.16 9.52 -14.47
CA SER A 31 24.88 10.22 -14.63
C SER A 31 24.31 11.03 -13.44
N PRO A 32 24.29 12.38 -13.49
CA PRO A 32 23.56 13.20 -12.55
C PRO A 32 22.06 13.20 -12.89
N LEU A 33 21.23 12.72 -11.95
CA LEU A 33 19.80 13.07 -11.92
C LEU A 33 19.67 14.56 -11.57
N PRO A 34 18.72 15.31 -12.18
CA PRO A 34 18.54 16.72 -11.86
C PRO A 34 18.01 16.89 -10.43
N ARG A 35 18.77 17.60 -9.59
CA ARG A 35 18.31 18.07 -8.29
C ARG A 35 17.32 19.22 -8.46
N THR A 36 16.13 19.05 -7.89
CA THR A 36 15.16 20.11 -7.61
C THR A 36 15.80 21.25 -6.81
N PRO A 37 15.62 22.53 -7.15
CA PRO A 37 16.14 23.63 -6.34
C PRO A 37 15.22 23.90 -5.15
N GLN A 38 15.78 23.87 -3.94
CA GLN A 38 15.21 24.52 -2.77
C GLN A 38 15.46 26.03 -2.87
N THR A 39 14.36 26.78 -2.86
CA THR A 39 14.21 28.17 -2.42
C THR A 39 15.50 29.00 -2.24
N ALA A 40 15.83 29.80 -3.25
CA ALA A 40 16.68 30.98 -3.10
C ALA A 40 15.99 32.18 -3.77
N LYS A 41 15.76 33.21 -2.96
CA LYS A 41 15.35 34.56 -3.36
C LYS A 41 16.47 35.16 -4.20
N VAL A 42 16.20 35.55 -5.45
CA VAL A 42 17.06 36.43 -6.24
C VAL A 42 16.15 37.32 -7.07
N GLU A 43 16.03 38.58 -6.66
CA GLU A 43 15.77 39.67 -7.59
C GLU A 43 17.03 39.82 -8.43
N ASP A 44 16.91 39.73 -9.76
CA ASP A 44 17.56 40.69 -10.64
C ASP A 44 17.04 40.60 -12.07
N THR A 45 17.00 41.79 -12.65
CA THR A 45 16.51 42.18 -13.97
C THR A 45 17.18 41.42 -15.12
N LEU A 46 16.39 40.98 -16.10
CA LEU A 46 16.87 40.83 -17.49
C LEU A 46 15.71 40.92 -18.48
N ASN A 47 15.81 42.00 -19.26
CA ASN A 47 15.00 42.43 -20.37
C ASN A 47 15.46 41.69 -21.64
N CYS A 48 14.58 41.04 -22.40
CA CYS A 48 14.72 40.95 -23.86
C CYS A 48 13.46 40.43 -24.59
N SER A 49 12.89 41.34 -25.40
CA SER A 49 12.33 41.18 -26.76
C SER A 49 11.52 39.94 -27.19
N LYS A 50 10.26 40.24 -27.54
CA LYS A 50 9.35 39.64 -28.54
C LYS A 50 9.88 38.49 -29.42
N SER A 51 9.15 37.37 -29.40
CA SER A 51 8.55 36.78 -30.62
C SER A 51 7.43 35.81 -30.24
N GLY A 52 6.29 35.95 -30.92
CA GLY A 52 5.06 35.20 -30.65
C GLY A 52 5.10 33.78 -31.19
N GLY A 53 4.60 32.84 -30.40
CA GLY A 53 4.36 31.45 -30.78
C GLY A 53 3.55 30.75 -29.69
N THR A 54 2.25 30.68 -29.89
CA THR A 54 1.27 30.18 -28.90
C THR A 54 1.35 28.66 -28.76
N MET A 55 2.26 28.16 -27.91
CA MET A 55 2.26 26.75 -27.51
C MET A 55 1.24 26.56 -26.38
N LYS A 56 0.07 26.02 -26.73
CA LYS A 56 -0.98 25.59 -25.81
C LYS A 56 -0.41 24.51 -24.88
N ILE A 57 0.03 24.91 -23.68
CA ILE A 57 0.29 23.98 -22.59
C ILE A 57 -1.08 23.44 -22.15
N LEU A 58 -1.37 22.20 -22.53
CA LEU A 58 -2.47 21.44 -21.93
C LEU A 58 -2.13 21.31 -20.45
N GLY A 59 -2.81 22.13 -19.64
CA GLY A 59 -2.71 22.14 -18.20
C GLY A 59 -2.98 20.75 -17.65
N GLY A 60 -1.91 20.08 -17.24
CA GLY A 60 -2.02 18.98 -16.31
C GLY A 60 -2.64 19.53 -15.02
N ILE A 61 -3.84 19.04 -14.70
CA ILE A 61 -4.51 19.30 -13.44
C ILE A 61 -3.56 18.83 -12.34
N LYS A 62 -2.78 19.73 -11.74
CA LYS A 62 -2.14 19.48 -10.44
C LYS A 62 -3.28 19.43 -9.43
N SER A 63 -3.79 18.23 -9.15
CA SER A 63 -4.57 18.02 -7.94
C SER A 63 -3.71 18.46 -6.77
N LYS A 64 -4.25 19.35 -5.96
CA LYS A 64 -3.69 19.84 -4.70
C LYS A 64 -3.76 18.69 -3.68
N ASP A 65 -3.02 17.61 -3.94
CA ASP A 65 -2.89 16.51 -3.01
C ASP A 65 -1.83 16.94 -1.98
N GLU A 66 -2.26 17.18 -0.73
CA GLU A 66 -1.36 17.29 0.42
C GLU A 66 -0.34 16.15 0.37
N GLU A 67 0.95 16.49 0.48
CA GLU A 67 2.04 15.52 0.41
C GLU A 67 2.00 14.60 1.64
N VAL A 68 1.37 13.43 1.50
CA VAL A 68 1.28 12.42 2.55
C VAL A 68 2.45 11.44 2.42
N PRO A 69 3.04 10.97 3.54
CA PRO A 69 4.03 9.90 3.50
C PRO A 69 3.50 8.68 2.73
N GLN A 70 4.23 8.23 1.71
CA GLN A 70 3.79 7.10 0.88
C GLN A 70 4.05 5.74 1.53
N VAL A 71 4.90 5.68 2.57
CA VAL A 71 5.17 4.48 3.36
C VAL A 71 4.33 4.51 4.63
N ARG A 72 3.23 3.76 4.65
CA ARG A 72 2.30 3.67 5.80
C ARG A 72 1.92 2.21 6.11
N PRO A 73 2.80 1.43 6.77
CA PRO A 73 2.59 0.01 6.99
C PRO A 73 1.29 -0.32 7.72
N TRP A 74 0.97 0.44 8.78
CA TRP A 74 -0.25 0.25 9.57
C TRP A 74 -1.53 0.49 8.78
N VAL A 75 -1.55 1.52 7.93
CA VAL A 75 -2.72 1.82 7.09
C VAL A 75 -2.98 0.66 6.13
N ARG A 76 -1.90 0.09 5.57
CA ARG A 76 -1.99 -1.07 4.69
C ARG A 76 -2.46 -2.33 5.42
N PHE A 77 -1.97 -2.55 6.64
CA PHE A 77 -2.40 -3.65 7.50
C PHE A 77 -3.90 -3.55 7.82
N TRP A 78 -4.37 -2.39 8.27
CA TRP A 78 -5.78 -2.17 8.60
C TRP A 78 -6.69 -2.32 7.38
N ALA A 79 -6.28 -1.82 6.21
CA ALA A 79 -7.05 -2.01 4.98
C ALA A 79 -7.24 -3.51 4.67
N ARG A 80 -6.17 -4.29 4.82
CA ARG A 80 -6.20 -5.75 4.62
C ARG A 80 -7.06 -6.45 5.65
N TRP A 81 -6.99 -6.04 6.91
CA TRP A 81 -7.83 -6.59 7.98
C TRP A 81 -9.31 -6.34 7.69
N ILE A 82 -9.69 -5.12 7.27
CA ILE A 82 -11.07 -4.78 6.90
C ILE A 82 -11.54 -5.62 5.72
N ASP A 83 -10.73 -5.72 4.67
CA ASP A 83 -11.00 -6.52 3.47
C ASP A 83 -11.29 -8.00 3.82
N ASN A 84 -10.43 -8.61 4.64
CA ASN A 84 -10.59 -10.01 5.03
C ASN A 84 -11.87 -10.26 5.86
N ASN A 85 -12.22 -9.34 6.76
CA ASN A 85 -13.44 -9.44 7.56
C ASN A 85 -14.71 -9.19 6.74
N LEU A 86 -14.65 -8.24 5.82
CA LEU A 86 -15.73 -8.01 4.86
C LEU A 86 -15.99 -9.27 4.03
N CYS A 87 -14.96 -10.00 3.61
CA CYS A 87 -15.15 -11.27 2.89
C CYS A 87 -16.05 -12.24 3.67
N GLY A 88 -15.68 -12.55 4.93
CA GLY A 88 -16.43 -13.49 5.76
C GLY A 88 -17.87 -13.06 6.01
N ILE A 89 -18.07 -11.78 6.34
CA ILE A 89 -19.41 -11.22 6.59
C ILE A 89 -20.27 -11.27 5.32
N ASN A 90 -19.72 -10.89 4.16
CA ASN A 90 -20.48 -10.88 2.91
C ASN A 90 -20.87 -12.30 2.46
N ILE A 91 -20.03 -13.32 2.70
CA ILE A 91 -20.38 -14.72 2.43
C ILE A 91 -21.60 -15.14 3.26
N ILE A 92 -21.57 -14.91 4.57
CA ILE A 92 -22.66 -15.29 5.49
C ILE A 92 -23.94 -14.52 5.16
N LEU A 93 -23.83 -13.22 4.89
CA LEU A 93 -24.97 -12.37 4.56
C LEU A 93 -25.63 -12.80 3.24
N THR A 94 -24.83 -13.08 2.22
CA THR A 94 -25.32 -13.55 0.91
C THR A 94 -26.05 -14.88 1.04
N LEU A 95 -25.49 -15.83 1.79
CA LEU A 95 -26.15 -17.12 2.05
C LEU A 95 -27.46 -16.92 2.82
N THR A 96 -27.46 -16.07 3.85
CA THR A 96 -28.64 -15.80 4.67
C THR A 96 -29.79 -15.16 3.89
N ILE A 97 -29.49 -14.24 2.98
CA ILE A 97 -30.52 -13.52 2.22
C ILE A 97 -31.02 -14.34 1.02
N TYR A 98 -30.10 -14.88 0.21
CA TYR A 98 -30.45 -15.46 -1.09
C TYR A 98 -30.66 -16.96 -1.04
N VAL A 99 -30.06 -17.66 -0.08
CA VAL A 99 -30.15 -19.12 0.04
C VAL A 99 -30.35 -19.55 1.51
N PRO A 100 -31.42 -19.07 2.21
CA PRO A 100 -31.57 -19.28 3.65
C PRO A 100 -31.57 -20.76 4.05
N TRP A 101 -32.12 -21.63 3.19
CA TRP A 101 -32.17 -23.07 3.40
C TRP A 101 -30.78 -23.72 3.45
N ALA A 102 -29.78 -23.14 2.77
CA ALA A 102 -28.42 -23.65 2.74
C ALA A 102 -27.58 -23.17 3.93
N VAL A 103 -28.03 -22.17 4.68
CA VAL A 103 -27.28 -21.59 5.82
C VAL A 103 -26.98 -22.65 6.87
N GLY A 104 -27.98 -23.46 7.25
CA GLY A 104 -27.79 -24.54 8.22
C GLY A 104 -26.73 -25.55 7.75
N HIS A 105 -26.79 -25.95 6.48
CA HIS A 105 -25.80 -26.85 5.88
C HIS A 105 -24.40 -26.23 5.85
N TYR A 106 -24.29 -24.96 5.48
CA TYR A 106 -23.01 -24.24 5.48
C TYR A 106 -22.42 -24.15 6.89
N LEU A 107 -23.21 -23.74 7.89
CA LEU A 107 -22.75 -23.62 9.28
C LEU A 107 -22.32 -24.98 9.84
N ASN A 108 -23.06 -26.05 9.55
CA ASN A 108 -22.71 -27.42 9.95
C ASN A 108 -21.43 -27.91 9.26
N MET A 109 -21.27 -27.60 7.97
CA MET A 109 -20.05 -27.96 7.22
C MET A 109 -18.83 -27.21 7.79
N VAL A 110 -18.97 -25.91 8.04
CA VAL A 110 -17.88 -25.07 8.56
C VAL A 110 -17.53 -25.45 10.00
N SER A 111 -18.50 -25.78 10.86
CA SER A 111 -18.25 -26.22 12.24
C SER A 111 -17.57 -27.59 12.30
N SER A 112 -17.70 -28.41 11.26
CA SER A 112 -17.03 -29.71 11.15
C SER A 112 -15.56 -29.60 10.72
N ILE A 113 -15.16 -28.45 10.16
CA ILE A 113 -13.79 -28.21 9.69
C ILE A 113 -13.01 -27.47 10.78
N PRO A 114 -11.74 -27.82 11.06
CA PRO A 114 -10.90 -27.04 11.96
C PRO A 114 -10.88 -25.56 11.58
N THR A 115 -11.06 -24.66 12.55
CA THR A 115 -11.17 -23.20 12.33
C THR A 115 -10.04 -22.63 11.49
N VAL A 116 -8.81 -23.15 11.66
CA VAL A 116 -7.64 -22.74 10.87
C VAL A 116 -7.84 -23.03 9.38
N ILE A 117 -8.30 -24.24 9.04
CA ILE A 117 -8.52 -24.66 7.65
C ILE A 117 -9.65 -23.83 7.02
N SER A 118 -10.74 -23.60 7.77
CA SER A 118 -11.82 -22.72 7.33
C SER A 118 -11.31 -21.30 7.02
N GLY A 119 -10.48 -20.73 7.89
CA GLY A 119 -9.83 -19.43 7.66
C GLY A 119 -8.97 -19.42 6.40
N MET A 120 -8.17 -20.47 6.15
CA MET A 120 -7.35 -20.58 4.94
C MET A 120 -8.20 -20.60 3.67
N LEU A 121 -9.32 -21.32 3.67
CA LEU A 121 -10.26 -21.38 2.53
C LEU A 121 -10.90 -20.01 2.25
N VAL A 122 -11.34 -19.30 3.29
CA VAL A 122 -11.90 -17.94 3.14
C VAL A 122 -10.86 -16.98 2.56
N LEU A 123 -9.61 -17.04 3.04
CA LEU A 123 -8.51 -16.24 2.50
C LEU A 123 -8.20 -16.60 1.04
N PHE A 124 -8.29 -17.87 0.68
CA PHE A 124 -8.07 -18.32 -0.69
C PHE A 124 -9.17 -17.81 -1.63
N VAL A 125 -10.45 -17.93 -1.24
CA VAL A 125 -11.59 -17.38 -1.99
C VAL A 125 -11.45 -15.86 -2.16
N TRP A 126 -10.98 -15.16 -1.12
CA TRP A 126 -10.76 -13.72 -1.17
C TRP A 126 -9.77 -13.28 -2.26
N ILE A 127 -8.82 -14.13 -2.67
CA ILE A 127 -7.86 -13.81 -3.75
C ILE A 127 -8.60 -13.46 -5.05
N PHE A 128 -9.64 -14.21 -5.39
CA PHE A 128 -10.43 -13.97 -6.60
C PHE A 128 -11.20 -12.66 -6.53
N PHE A 129 -11.84 -12.39 -5.39
CA PHE A 129 -12.55 -11.12 -5.17
C PHE A 129 -11.59 -9.92 -5.18
N GLU A 130 -10.46 -10.01 -4.48
CA GLU A 130 -9.45 -8.96 -4.50
C GLU A 130 -8.94 -8.72 -5.92
N THR A 131 -8.64 -9.79 -6.67
CA THR A 131 -8.19 -9.70 -8.06
C THR A 131 -9.20 -8.96 -8.93
N PHE A 132 -10.47 -9.34 -8.82
CA PHE A 132 -11.55 -8.69 -9.54
C PHE A 132 -11.63 -7.20 -9.19
N LEU A 133 -11.67 -6.86 -7.90
CA LEU A 133 -11.74 -5.49 -7.39
C LEU A 133 -10.54 -4.63 -7.84
N LEU A 134 -9.33 -5.19 -7.78
CA LEU A 134 -8.11 -4.50 -8.21
C LEU A 134 -8.08 -4.30 -9.73
N SER A 135 -8.54 -5.27 -10.51
CA SER A 135 -8.56 -5.14 -11.96
C SER A 135 -9.59 -4.12 -12.47
N THR A 136 -10.74 -4.02 -11.81
CA THR A 136 -11.83 -3.11 -12.21
C THR A 136 -11.66 -1.72 -11.64
N TRP A 137 -11.39 -1.58 -10.34
CA TRP A 137 -11.31 -0.28 -9.66
C TRP A 137 -9.88 0.14 -9.31
N GLY A 138 -8.93 -0.79 -9.20
CA GLY A 138 -7.58 -0.52 -8.69
C GLY A 138 -7.55 -0.29 -7.18
N THR A 139 -8.59 -0.70 -6.47
CA THR A 139 -8.70 -0.63 -5.01
C THR A 139 -9.70 -1.68 -4.52
N THR A 140 -9.68 -1.96 -3.22
CA THR A 140 -10.63 -2.83 -2.51
C THR A 140 -11.42 -1.99 -1.50
N PRO A 141 -12.58 -2.43 -0.98
CA PRO A 141 -13.38 -1.64 -0.04
C PRO A 141 -12.59 -1.10 1.17
N GLY A 142 -11.75 -1.92 1.81
CA GLY A 142 -10.90 -1.52 2.92
C GLY A 142 -9.80 -0.55 2.50
N LYS A 143 -9.17 -0.78 1.35
CA LYS A 143 -8.18 0.15 0.77
C LYS A 143 -8.82 1.49 0.41
N TRP A 144 -10.02 1.50 -0.17
CA TRP A 144 -10.76 2.70 -0.50
C TRP A 144 -11.12 3.50 0.76
N LEU A 145 -11.56 2.82 1.81
CA LEU A 145 -11.85 3.42 3.11
C LEU A 145 -10.63 4.12 3.69
N LEU A 146 -9.43 3.54 3.54
CA LEU A 146 -8.18 4.13 4.03
C LEU A 146 -7.41 4.94 2.98
N GLY A 147 -8.03 5.24 1.84
CA GLY A 147 -7.43 6.12 0.82
C GLY A 147 -6.22 5.52 0.11
N ILE A 148 -6.13 4.18 0.03
CA ILE A 148 -5.10 3.45 -0.71
C ILE A 148 -5.59 3.17 -2.13
N THR A 149 -4.76 3.51 -3.11
CA THR A 149 -4.97 3.15 -4.52
C THR A 149 -3.77 2.37 -5.04
N LEU A 150 -4.03 1.36 -5.84
CA LEU A 150 -3.01 0.55 -6.49
C LEU A 150 -3.01 0.79 -8.00
N ARG A 151 -1.84 1.11 -8.53
CA ARG A 151 -1.57 1.30 -9.96
C ARG A 151 -0.36 0.49 -10.37
N ASP A 152 -0.22 0.23 -11.66
CA ASP A 152 1.04 -0.26 -12.20
C ASP A 152 2.04 0.89 -12.39
N SER A 153 3.24 0.57 -12.88
CA SER A 153 4.30 1.53 -13.18
C SER A 153 3.91 2.56 -14.25
N GLU A 154 2.90 2.28 -15.07
CA GLU A 154 2.35 3.20 -16.08
C GLU A 154 1.22 4.07 -15.53
N GLY A 155 0.86 3.93 -14.24
CA GLY A 155 -0.25 4.64 -13.61
C GLY A 155 -1.63 4.10 -13.97
N LYS A 156 -1.71 2.95 -14.66
CA LYS A 156 -2.95 2.30 -15.08
C LYS A 156 -3.45 1.32 -14.01
N ARG A 157 -4.71 0.89 -14.17
CA ARG A 157 -5.28 -0.19 -13.36
C ARG A 157 -4.56 -1.49 -13.71
N PRO A 158 -4.25 -2.34 -12.72
CA PRO A 158 -3.58 -3.60 -12.97
C PRO A 158 -4.47 -4.52 -13.81
N THR A 159 -3.90 -5.15 -14.83
CA THR A 159 -4.59 -6.22 -15.57
C THR A 159 -4.96 -7.37 -14.63
N PHE A 160 -6.01 -8.13 -14.95
CA PHE A 160 -6.47 -9.27 -14.13
C PHE A 160 -5.35 -10.24 -13.76
N SER A 161 -4.52 -10.67 -14.72
CA SER A 161 -3.39 -11.59 -14.46
C SER A 161 -2.36 -11.01 -13.48
N LYS A 162 -1.94 -9.74 -13.68
CA LYS A 162 -1.04 -9.05 -12.74
C LYS A 162 -1.65 -8.94 -11.34
N ALA A 163 -2.92 -8.55 -11.24
CA ALA A 163 -3.62 -8.45 -9.96
C ALA A 163 -3.72 -9.81 -9.25
N PHE A 164 -3.98 -10.89 -10.00
CA PHE A 164 -4.05 -12.25 -9.48
C PHE A 164 -2.72 -12.73 -8.92
N ASN A 165 -1.65 -12.61 -9.71
CA ASN A 165 -0.30 -12.99 -9.28
C ASN A 165 0.11 -12.20 -8.03
N ARG A 166 -0.23 -10.91 -7.98
CA ARG A 166 0.01 -10.08 -6.80
C ARG A 166 -0.75 -10.61 -5.58
N SER A 167 -2.04 -10.88 -5.71
CA SER A 167 -2.88 -11.35 -4.60
C SER A 167 -2.46 -12.74 -4.11
N LEU A 168 -2.06 -13.65 -5.01
CA LEU A 168 -1.45 -14.93 -4.68
C LEU A 168 -0.13 -14.75 -3.91
N SER A 169 0.77 -13.88 -4.39
CA SER A 169 2.03 -13.59 -3.71
C SER A 169 1.81 -13.01 -2.32
N VAL A 170 0.80 -12.17 -2.11
CA VAL A 170 0.42 -11.67 -0.78
C VAL A 170 -0.11 -12.79 0.11
N TRP A 171 -0.94 -13.68 -0.42
CA TRP A 171 -1.47 -14.82 0.35
C TRP A 171 -0.38 -15.80 0.77
N TRP A 172 0.55 -16.14 -0.12
CA TRP A 172 1.66 -17.04 0.17
C TRP A 172 2.73 -16.38 1.04
N ARG A 173 3.31 -15.25 0.59
CA ARG A 173 4.48 -14.62 1.21
C ARG A 173 4.13 -13.62 2.30
N GLY A 174 2.95 -13.02 2.25
CA GLY A 174 2.50 -12.04 3.23
C GLY A 174 1.70 -12.66 4.37
N LEU A 175 0.77 -13.57 4.05
CA LEU A 175 -0.12 -14.21 5.02
C LEU A 175 0.30 -15.64 5.39
N GLY A 176 1.36 -16.22 4.78
CA GLY A 176 1.80 -17.56 5.11
C GLY A 176 0.72 -18.62 4.91
N ILE A 177 -0.08 -18.51 3.82
CA ILE A 177 -1.21 -19.39 3.48
C ILE A 177 -2.40 -19.26 4.47
N GLY A 178 -2.28 -18.45 5.52
CA GLY A 178 -3.27 -18.32 6.59
C GLY A 178 -2.93 -19.05 7.89
N PHE A 179 -1.73 -19.65 8.00
CA PHE A 179 -1.26 -20.20 9.27
C PHE A 179 -0.97 -19.06 10.27
N PRO A 180 -1.58 -19.04 11.47
CA PRO A 180 -1.49 -17.89 12.37
C PRO A 180 -0.05 -17.48 12.73
N LEU A 181 0.80 -18.43 13.14
CA LEU A 181 2.18 -18.13 13.55
C LEU A 181 3.08 -17.74 12.37
N ILE A 182 2.92 -18.41 11.23
CA ILE A 182 3.67 -18.10 10.01
C ILE A 182 3.27 -16.71 9.51
N SER A 183 1.96 -16.43 9.47
CA SER A 183 1.41 -15.14 9.04
C SER A 183 1.96 -13.99 9.87
N LEU A 184 2.12 -14.17 11.18
CA LEU A 184 2.68 -13.17 12.08
C LEU A 184 4.13 -12.85 11.71
N PHE A 185 4.96 -13.88 11.54
CA PHE A 185 6.36 -13.71 11.17
C PHE A 185 6.51 -13.05 9.78
N THR A 186 5.72 -13.49 8.80
CA THR A 186 5.75 -12.91 7.45
C THR A 186 5.25 -11.46 7.43
N LEU A 187 4.25 -11.11 8.24
CA LEU A 187 3.78 -9.74 8.42
C LEU A 187 4.83 -8.85 9.07
N ILE A 188 5.53 -9.33 10.12
CA ILE A 188 6.63 -8.59 10.76
C ILE A 188 7.76 -8.35 9.75
N ASN A 189 8.16 -9.37 8.99
CA ASN A 189 9.18 -9.24 7.97
C ASN A 189 8.75 -8.26 6.86
N ALA A 190 7.51 -8.36 6.39
CA ALA A 190 6.96 -7.43 5.39
C ALA A 190 6.87 -5.98 5.91
N HIS A 191 6.58 -5.79 7.20
CA HIS A 191 6.62 -4.48 7.84
C HIS A 191 8.05 -3.92 7.85
N GLY A 192 9.04 -4.73 8.22
CA GLY A 192 10.46 -4.35 8.16
C GLY A 192 10.90 -4.01 6.74
N GLU A 193 10.54 -4.84 5.75
CA GLU A 193 10.85 -4.60 4.34
C GLU A 193 10.22 -3.28 3.84
N LEU A 194 8.95 -3.04 4.15
CA LEU A 194 8.24 -1.82 3.74
C LEU A 194 8.82 -0.57 4.40
N THR A 195 9.20 -0.65 5.68
CA THR A 195 9.76 0.48 6.42
C THR A 195 11.19 0.80 5.97
N ASN A 196 12.01 -0.22 5.72
CA ASN A 196 13.42 -0.05 5.36
C ASN A 196 13.61 0.23 3.86
N LYS A 197 12.82 -0.41 2.99
CA LYS A 197 12.98 -0.33 1.52
C LYS A 197 11.88 0.47 0.82
N GLY A 198 10.84 0.90 1.54
CA GLY A 198 9.71 1.66 0.99
C GLY A 198 8.74 0.87 0.10
N ILE A 199 9.01 -0.42 -0.17
CA ILE A 199 8.20 -1.27 -1.04
C ILE A 199 8.29 -2.73 -0.58
N THR A 200 7.17 -3.46 -0.60
CA THR A 200 7.18 -4.90 -0.32
C THR A 200 7.56 -5.72 -1.53
N SER A 201 8.15 -6.89 -1.28
CA SER A 201 8.61 -7.80 -2.32
C SER A 201 7.59 -8.15 -3.41
N TRP A 202 6.32 -8.41 -3.07
CA TRP A 202 5.27 -8.70 -4.07
C TRP A 202 4.80 -7.47 -4.86
N ASP A 203 5.02 -6.26 -4.36
CA ASP A 203 4.74 -5.05 -5.16
C ASP A 203 5.90 -4.77 -6.13
N ARG A 204 7.14 -5.01 -5.69
CA ARG A 204 8.35 -4.88 -6.50
C ARG A 204 8.33 -5.83 -7.70
N GLU A 205 7.98 -7.09 -7.47
CA GLU A 205 7.96 -8.15 -8.49
C GLU A 205 6.96 -7.86 -9.62
N GLY A 206 5.81 -7.27 -9.30
CA GLY A 206 4.79 -6.92 -10.29
C GLY A 206 4.81 -5.47 -10.78
N GLY A 207 5.79 -4.66 -10.35
CA GLY A 207 5.90 -3.25 -10.73
C GLY A 207 4.72 -2.40 -10.26
N PHE A 208 4.20 -2.65 -9.06
CA PHE A 208 3.05 -1.93 -8.52
C PHE A 208 3.47 -0.70 -7.72
N VAL A 209 2.72 0.39 -7.92
CA VAL A 209 2.85 1.63 -7.18
C VAL A 209 1.62 1.79 -6.28
N ILE A 210 1.88 1.94 -4.99
CA ILE A 210 0.84 2.16 -3.98
C ILE A 210 0.84 3.64 -3.61
N SER A 211 -0.28 4.30 -3.83
CA SER A 211 -0.47 5.70 -3.48
C SER A 211 -1.40 5.83 -2.28
N HIS A 212 -1.02 6.69 -1.33
CA HIS A 212 -1.80 7.00 -0.14
C HIS A 212 -2.35 8.42 -0.20
N LYS A 213 -3.64 8.56 0.11
CA LYS A 213 -4.31 9.86 0.30
C LYS A 213 -4.46 10.18 1.79
N LYS A 214 -4.72 11.45 2.09
CA LYS A 214 -5.11 11.86 3.45
C LYS A 214 -6.41 11.19 3.84
N ILE A 215 -6.42 10.58 5.02
CA ILE A 215 -7.59 9.89 5.56
C ILE A 215 -8.39 10.92 6.34
N GLY A 216 -9.65 11.15 5.93
CA GLY A 216 -10.56 12.03 6.66
C GLY A 216 -10.96 11.43 8.02
N TYR A 217 -11.25 12.29 9.00
CA TYR A 217 -11.63 11.87 10.36
C TYR A 217 -12.81 10.89 10.39
N LEU A 218 -13.83 11.10 9.54
CA LEU A 218 -14.98 10.18 9.44
C LEU A 218 -14.58 8.75 9.06
N ARG A 219 -13.66 8.60 8.10
CA ARG A 219 -13.19 7.27 7.66
C ARG A 219 -12.35 6.58 8.72
N PHE A 220 -11.59 7.37 9.48
CA PHE A 220 -10.83 6.88 10.62
C PHE A 220 -11.75 6.39 11.75
N ILE A 221 -12.75 7.20 12.15
CA ILE A 221 -13.75 6.82 13.16
C ILE A 221 -14.51 5.57 12.71
N LEU A 222 -14.93 5.50 11.44
CA LEU A 222 -15.60 4.32 10.89
C LEU A 222 -14.72 3.06 10.98
N THR A 223 -13.43 3.19 10.73
CA THR A 223 -12.48 2.07 10.85
C THR A 223 -12.39 1.56 12.29
N ILE A 224 -12.33 2.47 13.28
CA ILE A 224 -12.33 2.12 14.70
C ILE A 224 -13.66 1.45 15.09
N LEU A 225 -14.79 2.01 14.65
CA LEU A 225 -16.11 1.46 14.94
C LEU A 225 -16.24 0.03 14.39
N LEU A 226 -15.82 -0.21 13.14
CA LEU A 226 -15.82 -1.55 12.53
C LEU A 226 -14.97 -2.54 13.35
N PHE A 227 -13.81 -2.10 13.85
CA PHE A 227 -12.96 -2.93 14.71
C PHE A 227 -13.66 -3.27 16.04
N ILE A 228 -14.25 -2.27 16.71
CA ILE A 228 -14.98 -2.48 17.98
C ILE A 228 -16.14 -3.44 17.78
N VAL A 229 -16.97 -3.22 16.75
CA VAL A 229 -18.12 -4.09 16.44
C VAL A 229 -17.66 -5.52 16.19
N PHE A 230 -16.58 -5.71 15.41
CA PHE A 230 -16.02 -7.04 15.19
C PHE A 230 -15.56 -7.71 16.49
N VAL A 231 -14.82 -7.00 17.35
CA VAL A 231 -14.38 -7.54 18.65
C VAL A 231 -15.58 -7.95 19.50
N LEU A 232 -16.62 -7.11 19.59
CA LEU A 232 -17.84 -7.44 20.32
C LEU A 232 -18.54 -8.69 19.76
N LEU A 233 -18.63 -8.82 18.43
CA LEU A 233 -19.21 -10.00 17.78
C LEU A 233 -18.41 -11.27 18.10
N THR A 234 -17.07 -11.19 18.09
CA THR A 234 -16.22 -12.35 18.43
C THR A 234 -16.34 -12.75 19.90
N ILE A 235 -16.43 -11.78 20.82
CA ILE A 235 -16.62 -12.04 22.25
C ILE A 235 -18.00 -12.67 22.48
N PHE A 236 -19.05 -12.11 21.87
CA PHE A 236 -20.40 -12.64 21.98
C PHE A 236 -20.50 -14.06 21.40
N GLY A 237 -19.89 -14.31 20.24
CA GLY A 237 -19.78 -15.64 19.64
C GLY A 237 -19.09 -16.63 20.57
N LEU A 238 -17.93 -16.26 21.12
CA LEU A 238 -17.19 -17.09 22.08
C LEU A 238 -18.02 -17.40 23.34
N GLN A 239 -18.72 -16.40 23.88
CA GLN A 239 -19.62 -16.59 25.03
C GLN A 239 -20.77 -17.54 24.71
N SER A 240 -21.34 -17.45 23.51
CA SER A 240 -22.42 -18.34 23.07
C SER A 240 -21.94 -19.80 22.92
N GLU A 241 -20.74 -20.02 22.40
CA GLU A 241 -20.13 -21.35 22.33
C GLU A 241 -19.86 -21.91 23.72
N ILE A 242 -19.26 -21.12 24.62
CA ILE A 242 -18.99 -21.55 26.00
C ILE A 242 -20.31 -21.95 26.68
N LYS A 243 -21.35 -21.11 26.58
CA LYS A 243 -22.66 -21.40 27.17
C LYS A 243 -23.34 -22.64 26.58
N SER A 244 -23.07 -22.99 25.31
CA SER A 244 -23.63 -24.20 24.70
C SER A 244 -22.99 -25.51 25.20
N LYS A 245 -21.80 -25.43 25.83
CA LYS A 245 -21.04 -26.59 26.32
C LYS A 245 -21.25 -26.90 27.81
N PHE A 246 -21.90 -26.01 28.55
CA PHE A 246 -22.24 -26.16 29.97
C PHE A 246 -23.76 -26.22 30.15
#